data_AF-A0A9P1M9S8-F1
#
_entry.id   AF-A0A9P1M9S8-F1
#
_cell.length_a   1.000
_cell.length_b   1.000
_cell.length_c   1.000
_cell.angle_alpha   90.00
_cell.angle_beta   90.00
_cell.angle_gamma   90.00
#
_symmetry.space_group_name_H-M   'P 1'
#
loop_
_entity.id
_entity.type
_entity.pdbx_description
1 polymer ?
#
loop_
_entity_poly.entity_id
_entity_poly.type
_entity_poly.pdbx_seq_one_letter_code
_entity_poly.pdbx_strand_id
1 'polypeptide(L)'
;MLLNVLPIFVFAASLANAIVVERALEKEYDYVIVGGGTSGCVVANRLSEDSDVSVLVIEAGPILDGKDEFDSLLVAGGGSAVNGKIFARGSRRDFEDWARYLDDDGWGWESMLHYYKKAETFTLPRKSTAARATVTYPAQFLPSTAYRIKAYKALGFPMVEEEGSGENTGSIWFPISTRPEDYTRSYSKRENYDPYAEDASAPLQTVRARKEVIVAAGSIKTPQLLQISGVGPKHVSEALGVDSVSDVPVGENYQDHATYTASFNFTFTFDERMWFAKTNQTWMDEQYDLFINNNTGYYTATADNNMLLLSMPLLHGAKKARALLSSYKCKNPKQYLHAGAAEATVESYARQYRLLMASLATNHQAVDEKAGFGGRPVLVKPLSRGVILANSTNIWDAPLVDHRTLAHPLDLENIIGSIRVTRTIMAAPELAPLEPVENTPGPDVETDEELAEFIRNTMSPGERTAAVERRWAPCLTRN
;
A
#
# COMPACT_ATOMS: atom_id res chain seq x y z
N MET A 1 54.74 -31.71 18.17
CA MET A 1 54.52 -30.38 17.57
C MET A 1 53.47 -30.57 16.48
N LEU A 2 52.25 -30.04 16.74
CA LEU A 2 51.07 -29.88 15.87
C LEU A 2 50.71 -30.97 14.83
N LEU A 3 49.62 -31.71 15.09
CA LEU A 3 48.34 -31.56 14.38
C LEU A 3 47.27 -32.53 14.93
N ASN A 4 46.03 -32.03 14.90
CA ASN A 4 44.76 -32.62 15.29
C ASN A 4 44.43 -33.96 14.60
N VAL A 5 43.46 -34.70 15.18
CA VAL A 5 42.18 -35.14 14.55
C VAL A 5 41.71 -36.53 15.06
N LEU A 6 40.37 -36.65 15.23
CA LEU A 6 39.44 -37.79 15.44
C LEU A 6 39.04 -38.15 16.89
N PRO A 7 37.81 -38.69 17.18
CA PRO A 7 36.59 -38.87 16.36
C PRO A 7 35.22 -38.52 17.05
N ILE A 8 34.19 -38.28 16.23
CA ILE A 8 32.75 -38.68 16.32
C ILE A 8 31.99 -38.50 17.65
N PHE A 9 30.83 -37.79 17.63
CA PHE A 9 29.53 -38.37 18.02
C PHE A 9 28.35 -37.67 17.35
N VAL A 10 27.59 -38.49 16.63
CA VAL A 10 26.31 -38.24 15.97
C VAL A 10 25.21 -38.15 17.03
N PHE A 11 24.36 -37.12 16.96
CA PHE A 11 22.99 -37.21 17.46
C PHE A 11 22.04 -36.97 16.28
N ALA A 12 21.54 -38.07 15.73
CA ALA A 12 20.38 -38.07 14.86
C ALA A 12 19.14 -38.07 15.76
N ALA A 13 18.38 -36.98 15.74
CA ALA A 13 16.97 -36.99 16.09
C ALA A 13 16.18 -36.80 14.80
N SER A 14 15.46 -37.87 14.44
CA SER A 14 14.52 -37.94 13.34
C SER A 14 13.38 -36.93 13.54
N LEU A 15 13.24 -35.99 12.60
CA LEU A 15 11.96 -35.45 12.19
C LEU A 15 11.79 -35.79 10.71
N ALA A 16 10.75 -36.56 10.44
CA ALA A 16 10.39 -37.04 9.11
C ALA A 16 9.94 -35.87 8.21
N ASN A 17 10.40 -35.92 6.95
CA ASN A 17 9.83 -35.27 5.77
C ASN A 17 9.88 -33.74 5.65
N ALA A 18 11.08 -33.16 5.73
CA ALA A 18 11.40 -32.02 4.87
C ALA A 18 12.50 -32.48 3.90
N ILE A 19 12.11 -32.87 2.69
CA ILE A 19 13.08 -32.98 1.60
C ILE A 19 13.45 -31.55 1.24
N VAL A 20 14.58 -31.05 1.74
CA VAL A 20 15.24 -29.89 1.15
C VAL A 20 15.80 -30.37 -0.18
N VAL A 21 15.02 -30.18 -1.25
CA VAL A 21 15.54 -30.36 -2.61
C VAL A 21 16.32 -29.10 -2.92
N GLU A 22 17.65 -29.10 -2.71
CA GLU A 22 18.52 -28.13 -3.41
C GLU A 22 18.36 -28.40 -4.91
N ARG A 23 17.48 -27.64 -5.58
CA ARG A 23 17.31 -27.72 -7.03
C ARG A 23 18.25 -26.68 -7.63
N ALA A 24 19.33 -27.16 -8.23
CA ALA A 24 20.22 -26.31 -9.01
C ALA A 24 19.41 -25.50 -10.04
N LEU A 25 19.71 -24.20 -10.16
CA LEU A 25 19.09 -23.30 -11.13
C LEU A 25 19.17 -23.90 -12.55
N GLU A 26 18.02 -24.09 -13.17
CA GLU A 26 17.94 -24.54 -14.55
C GLU A 26 18.25 -23.38 -15.51
N LYS A 27 18.75 -23.69 -16.71
CA LYS A 27 19.03 -22.66 -17.72
C LYS A 27 17.75 -22.06 -18.31
N GLU A 28 16.64 -22.79 -18.27
CA GLU A 28 15.38 -22.40 -18.90
C GLU A 28 14.15 -22.80 -18.08
N TYR A 29 13.18 -21.90 -17.97
CA TYR A 29 11.88 -22.14 -17.35
C TYR A 29 10.75 -21.78 -18.33
N ASP A 30 9.52 -22.24 -18.12
CA ASP A 30 8.39 -21.76 -18.94
C ASP A 30 8.12 -20.28 -18.66
N TYR A 31 8.12 -19.91 -17.37
CA TYR A 31 7.94 -18.54 -16.93
C TYR A 31 9.06 -18.10 -15.99
N VAL A 32 9.52 -16.87 -16.15
CA VAL A 32 10.42 -16.20 -15.20
C VAL A 32 9.71 -14.97 -14.66
N ILE A 33 9.57 -14.90 -13.33
CA ILE A 33 8.92 -13.79 -12.64
C ILE A 33 9.99 -12.98 -11.90
N VAL A 34 10.12 -11.69 -12.24
CA VAL A 34 11.09 -10.77 -11.64
C VAL A 34 10.39 -9.95 -10.55
N GLY A 35 10.56 -10.37 -9.30
CA GLY A 35 9.90 -9.83 -8.11
C GLY A 35 8.96 -10.85 -7.48
N GLY A 36 9.36 -11.43 -6.34
CA GLY A 36 8.56 -12.28 -5.46
C GLY A 36 7.76 -11.48 -4.42
N GLY A 37 7.23 -10.32 -4.82
CA GLY A 37 6.30 -9.53 -4.02
C GLY A 37 4.86 -10.04 -4.10
N THR A 38 3.90 -9.20 -3.70
CA THR A 38 2.47 -9.55 -3.63
C THR A 38 1.93 -10.15 -4.93
N SER A 39 2.10 -9.46 -6.07
CA SER A 39 1.58 -9.91 -7.36
C SER A 39 2.40 -11.07 -7.93
N GLY A 40 3.73 -11.00 -7.85
CA GLY A 40 4.62 -12.03 -8.38
C GLY A 40 4.40 -13.39 -7.75
N CYS A 41 4.22 -13.46 -6.42
CA CYS A 41 3.88 -14.70 -5.73
C CYS A 41 2.51 -15.26 -6.14
N VAL A 42 1.51 -14.40 -6.32
CA VAL A 42 0.17 -14.84 -6.75
C VAL A 42 0.22 -15.43 -8.16
N VAL A 43 0.89 -14.75 -9.09
CA VAL A 43 1.07 -15.24 -10.47
C VAL A 43 1.85 -16.54 -10.49
N ALA A 44 2.97 -16.62 -9.76
CA ALA A 44 3.76 -17.84 -9.64
C ALA A 44 2.95 -19.03 -9.13
N ASN A 45 2.13 -18.80 -8.10
CA ASN A 45 1.26 -19.83 -7.55
C ASN A 45 0.25 -20.34 -8.57
N ARG A 46 -0.43 -19.44 -9.31
CA ARG A 46 -1.41 -19.83 -10.33
C ARG A 46 -0.79 -20.55 -11.52
N LEU A 47 0.36 -20.09 -12.02
CA LEU A 47 1.04 -20.73 -13.14
C LEU A 47 1.55 -22.13 -12.78
N SER A 48 2.01 -22.32 -11.53
CA SER A 48 2.50 -23.62 -11.05
C SER A 48 1.40 -24.57 -10.52
N GLU A 49 0.12 -24.23 -10.68
CA GLU A 49 -0.98 -25.18 -10.46
C GLU A 49 -0.98 -26.29 -11.53
N ASP A 50 -0.46 -25.99 -12.72
CA ASP A 50 -0.16 -26.99 -13.76
C ASP A 50 1.22 -27.61 -13.48
N SER A 51 1.26 -28.92 -13.24
CA SER A 51 2.49 -29.64 -12.93
C SER A 51 3.48 -29.71 -14.10
N ASP A 52 3.02 -29.46 -15.33
CA ASP A 52 3.84 -29.46 -16.54
C ASP A 52 4.51 -28.10 -16.80
N VAL A 53 4.20 -27.07 -15.99
CA VAL A 53 4.73 -25.71 -16.13
C VAL A 53 5.85 -25.47 -15.11
N SER A 54 7.05 -25.10 -15.59
CA SER A 54 8.14 -24.67 -14.72
C SER A 54 8.17 -23.14 -14.55
N VAL A 55 8.27 -22.68 -13.31
CA VAL A 55 8.27 -21.25 -12.95
C VAL A 55 9.50 -20.94 -12.09
N LEU A 56 10.27 -19.93 -12.50
CA LEU A 56 11.31 -19.32 -11.68
C LEU A 56 10.80 -17.98 -11.12
N VAL A 57 10.99 -17.74 -9.83
CA VAL A 57 10.77 -16.43 -9.20
C VAL A 57 12.12 -15.89 -8.73
N ILE A 58 12.45 -14.68 -9.15
CA ILE A 58 13.67 -13.96 -8.75
C ILE A 58 13.25 -12.84 -7.82
N GLU A 59 13.67 -12.88 -6.56
CA GLU A 59 13.36 -11.88 -5.53
C GLU A 59 14.65 -11.32 -4.94
N ALA A 60 14.71 -10.00 -4.77
CA ALA A 60 15.89 -9.32 -4.24
C ALA A 60 15.97 -9.42 -2.71
N GLY A 61 14.83 -9.53 -2.03
CA GLY A 61 14.76 -9.64 -0.58
C GLY A 61 14.89 -11.06 -0.03
N PRO A 62 15.25 -11.21 1.26
CA PRO A 62 15.32 -12.50 1.93
C PRO A 62 13.91 -13.06 2.21
N ILE A 63 13.83 -14.33 2.61
CA ILE A 63 12.62 -14.88 3.23
C ILE A 63 12.56 -14.53 4.72
N LEU A 64 11.43 -14.00 5.21
CA LEU A 64 11.17 -13.89 6.65
C LEU A 64 10.71 -15.23 7.21
N ASP A 65 11.25 -15.66 8.34
CA ASP A 65 10.80 -16.83 9.09
C ASP A 65 9.56 -16.55 9.99
N GLY A 66 9.02 -15.32 9.92
CA GLY A 66 7.82 -14.91 10.63
C GLY A 66 8.07 -14.42 12.07
N LYS A 67 9.33 -14.31 12.50
CA LYS A 67 9.68 -13.84 13.86
C LYS A 67 10.43 -12.51 13.90
N ASP A 68 10.96 -12.04 12.78
CA ASP A 68 11.70 -10.80 12.73
C ASP A 68 10.86 -9.60 12.25
N GLU A 69 10.90 -8.51 13.01
CA GLU A 69 10.42 -7.19 12.57
C GLU A 69 11.49 -6.54 11.68
N PHE A 70 11.16 -6.24 10.43
CA PHE A 70 12.01 -5.43 9.55
C PHE A 70 11.22 -4.30 8.89
N ASP A 71 11.82 -3.10 8.86
CA ASP A 71 11.34 -1.88 8.19
C ASP A 71 11.60 -1.86 6.67
N SER A 72 11.96 -3.00 6.05
CA SER A 72 12.33 -3.07 4.64
C SER A 72 11.26 -3.69 3.76
N LEU A 73 10.86 -2.99 2.69
CA LEU A 73 9.97 -3.51 1.62
C LEU A 73 10.63 -4.60 0.75
N LEU A 74 11.94 -4.82 0.90
CA LEU A 74 12.75 -5.75 0.11
C LEU A 74 12.78 -7.11 0.81
N VAL A 75 11.77 -7.93 0.56
CA VAL A 75 11.57 -9.21 1.24
C VAL A 75 10.63 -10.11 0.43
N ALA A 76 10.73 -11.43 0.55
CA ALA A 76 9.76 -12.34 -0.05
C ALA A 76 8.34 -12.07 0.50
N GLY A 77 7.40 -11.82 -0.40
CA GLY A 77 6.07 -11.28 -0.08
C GLY A 77 5.96 -9.75 -0.22
N GLY A 78 7.09 -9.06 -0.38
CA GLY A 78 7.20 -7.62 -0.64
C GLY A 78 6.39 -6.77 0.32
N GLY A 79 5.64 -5.81 -0.22
CA GLY A 79 4.78 -4.93 0.58
C GLY A 79 3.78 -5.68 1.48
N SER A 80 3.29 -6.87 1.10
CA SER A 80 2.36 -7.62 1.96
C SER A 80 3.00 -8.13 3.26
N ALA A 81 4.32 -8.36 3.25
CA ALA A 81 5.07 -8.85 4.40
C ALA A 81 5.34 -7.75 5.44
N VAL A 82 5.35 -6.48 5.05
CA VAL A 82 5.68 -5.35 5.92
C VAL A 82 4.58 -4.28 6.04
N ASN A 83 3.44 -4.43 5.34
CA ASN A 83 2.35 -3.46 5.38
C ASN A 83 1.67 -3.35 6.77
N GLY A 84 0.82 -2.34 6.94
CA GLY A 84 -0.03 -2.14 8.12
C GLY A 84 -1.14 -3.18 8.34
N LYS A 85 -1.17 -4.28 7.57
CA LYS A 85 -2.19 -5.37 7.58
C LYS A 85 -3.62 -4.95 7.25
N ILE A 86 -3.90 -3.66 7.04
CA ILE A 86 -5.19 -3.16 6.55
C ILE A 86 -5.56 -3.94 5.27
N PHE A 87 -6.79 -4.42 5.22
CA PHE A 87 -7.33 -5.10 4.05
C PHE A 87 -8.66 -4.45 3.68
N ALA A 88 -8.60 -3.38 2.93
CA ALA A 88 -9.77 -2.66 2.43
C ALA A 88 -9.71 -2.52 0.90
N ARG A 89 -10.87 -2.62 0.26
CA ARG A 89 -10.98 -2.56 -1.21
C ARG A 89 -11.05 -1.12 -1.70
N GLY A 90 -10.78 -0.94 -2.98
CA GLY A 90 -11.22 0.27 -3.69
C GLY A 90 -12.74 0.36 -3.71
N SER A 91 -13.26 1.56 -3.94
CA SER A 91 -14.68 1.76 -4.23
C SER A 91 -15.05 1.13 -5.58
N ARG A 92 -16.33 0.79 -5.79
CA ARG A 92 -16.88 0.39 -7.10
C ARG A 92 -16.45 1.39 -8.18
N ARG A 93 -16.51 2.68 -7.85
CA ARG A 93 -16.13 3.79 -8.72
C ARG A 93 -14.71 3.68 -9.27
N ASP A 94 -13.76 3.26 -8.43
CA ASP A 94 -12.35 3.13 -8.82
C ASP A 94 -12.18 2.13 -9.97
N PHE A 95 -12.83 0.97 -9.86
CA PHE A 95 -12.74 -0.11 -10.85
C PHE A 95 -13.57 0.20 -12.11
N GLU A 96 -14.74 0.84 -11.95
CA GLU A 96 -15.52 1.31 -13.09
C GLU A 96 -14.76 2.38 -13.89
N ASP A 97 -14.01 3.26 -13.24
CA ASP A 97 -13.16 4.21 -13.93
C ASP A 97 -11.96 3.53 -14.61
N TRP A 98 -11.42 2.44 -14.05
CA TRP A 98 -10.43 1.60 -14.75
C TRP A 98 -11.01 0.97 -16.00
N ALA A 99 -12.19 0.33 -15.91
CA ALA A 99 -12.86 -0.26 -17.06
C ALA A 99 -13.12 0.78 -18.16
N ARG A 100 -13.65 1.95 -17.79
CA ARG A 100 -13.85 3.07 -18.74
C ARG A 100 -12.56 3.63 -19.30
N TYR A 101 -11.47 3.60 -18.54
CA TYR A 101 -10.17 4.07 -19.00
C TYR A 101 -9.47 3.06 -19.91
N LEU A 102 -9.64 1.77 -19.67
CA LEU A 102 -9.07 0.69 -20.47
C LEU A 102 -9.92 0.31 -21.68
N ASP A 103 -11.20 0.67 -21.64
CA ASP A 103 -12.22 0.08 -22.53
C ASP A 103 -12.28 -1.45 -22.36
N ASP A 104 -12.28 -1.89 -21.10
CA ASP A 104 -12.22 -3.31 -20.71
C ASP A 104 -13.00 -3.57 -19.40
N ASP A 105 -14.21 -4.14 -19.54
CA ASP A 105 -15.08 -4.52 -18.42
C ASP A 105 -14.48 -5.62 -17.53
N GLY A 106 -13.43 -6.31 -17.98
CA GLY A 106 -12.64 -7.23 -17.17
C GLY A 106 -11.98 -6.55 -15.95
N TRP A 107 -11.81 -5.23 -16.01
CA TRP A 107 -11.32 -4.41 -14.89
C TRP A 107 -12.45 -3.67 -14.14
N GLY A 108 -13.71 -3.89 -14.53
CA GLY A 108 -14.88 -3.31 -13.87
C GLY A 108 -15.15 -3.95 -12.51
N TRP A 109 -16.03 -3.33 -11.72
CA TRP A 109 -16.25 -3.75 -10.32
C TRP A 109 -16.70 -5.20 -10.19
N GLU A 110 -17.64 -5.65 -11.01
CA GLU A 110 -18.17 -7.01 -10.91
C GLU A 110 -17.09 -8.07 -11.19
N SER A 111 -16.24 -7.82 -12.19
CA SER A 111 -15.09 -8.67 -12.53
C SER A 111 -14.04 -8.67 -11.41
N MET A 112 -13.69 -7.49 -10.90
CA MET A 112 -12.72 -7.36 -9.82
C MET A 112 -13.24 -7.97 -8.50
N LEU A 113 -14.52 -7.80 -8.19
CA LEU A 113 -15.17 -8.39 -7.02
C LEU A 113 -15.12 -9.93 -7.07
N HIS A 114 -15.30 -10.54 -8.25
CA HIS A 114 -15.11 -11.97 -8.42
C HIS A 114 -13.69 -12.40 -8.01
N TYR A 115 -12.66 -11.71 -8.49
CA TYR A 115 -11.27 -12.03 -8.15
C TYR A 115 -10.92 -11.72 -6.69
N TYR A 116 -11.46 -10.66 -6.09
CA TYR A 116 -11.32 -10.40 -4.65
C TYR A 116 -11.86 -11.57 -3.84
N LYS A 117 -13.10 -12.00 -4.10
CA LYS A 117 -13.73 -13.14 -3.42
C LYS A 117 -12.98 -14.46 -3.65
N LYS A 118 -12.30 -14.63 -4.79
CA LYS A 118 -11.47 -15.81 -5.08
C LYS A 118 -10.11 -15.76 -4.37
N ALA A 119 -9.60 -14.56 -4.07
CA ALA A 119 -8.28 -14.35 -3.48
C ALA A 119 -8.30 -14.36 -1.94
N GLU A 120 -9.44 -14.11 -1.31
CA GLU A 120 -9.59 -14.02 0.15
C GLU A 120 -10.35 -15.21 0.74
N THR A 121 -9.98 -15.61 1.95
CA THR A 121 -10.84 -16.40 2.83
C THR A 121 -11.23 -15.55 4.03
N PHE A 122 -12.40 -14.92 3.98
CA PHE A 122 -12.90 -14.13 5.11
C PHE A 122 -13.38 -15.05 6.23
N THR A 123 -12.83 -14.87 7.42
CA THR A 123 -13.24 -15.59 8.63
C THR A 123 -13.80 -14.57 9.62
N LEU A 124 -15.06 -14.74 10.00
CA LEU A 124 -15.62 -13.96 11.10
C LEU A 124 -14.79 -14.19 12.37
N PRO A 125 -14.60 -13.17 13.24
CA PRO A 125 -13.83 -13.33 14.46
C PRO A 125 -14.32 -14.55 15.24
N ARG A 126 -13.36 -15.41 15.63
CA ARG A 126 -13.61 -16.77 16.12
C ARG A 126 -14.71 -16.84 17.20
N LYS A 127 -15.60 -17.81 17.00
CA LYS A 127 -15.58 -19.04 17.80
C LYS A 127 -15.21 -20.25 16.91
N SER A 128 -13.92 -20.39 16.55
CA SER A 128 -13.32 -21.44 15.67
C SER A 128 -13.86 -21.41 14.21
N THR A 129 -13.14 -21.69 13.12
CA THR A 129 -12.13 -22.70 12.72
C THR A 129 -11.44 -22.22 11.42
N ALA A 130 -10.46 -22.99 10.95
CA ALA A 130 -9.37 -22.61 10.02
C ALA A 130 -9.61 -22.70 8.50
N ALA A 131 -8.86 -21.90 7.71
CA ALA A 131 -8.17 -22.26 6.44
C ALA A 131 -7.60 -21.07 5.62
N ARG A 132 -6.36 -21.25 5.09
CA ARG A 132 -5.59 -20.57 4.01
C ARG A 132 -5.93 -19.12 3.61
N ALA A 133 -4.90 -18.26 3.71
CA ALA A 133 -4.88 -16.82 3.41
C ALA A 133 -6.15 -16.10 3.89
N THR A 134 -6.10 -15.73 5.16
CA THR A 134 -7.28 -15.35 5.90
C THR A 134 -7.31 -13.85 6.16
N VAL A 135 -8.53 -13.35 6.09
CA VAL A 135 -8.90 -11.97 6.39
C VAL A 135 -9.90 -12.05 7.55
N THR A 136 -9.59 -11.42 8.68
CA THR A 136 -10.42 -11.46 9.90
C THR A 136 -10.47 -10.09 10.55
N TYR A 137 -11.45 -9.86 11.43
CA TYR A 137 -11.37 -8.77 12.41
C TYR A 137 -10.39 -9.16 13.54
N PRO A 138 -9.73 -8.18 14.20
CA PRO A 138 -8.89 -8.47 15.35
C PRO A 138 -9.68 -8.93 16.57
N ALA A 139 -8.96 -9.52 17.53
CA ALA A 139 -9.54 -10.00 18.78
C ALA A 139 -9.95 -8.88 19.76
N GLN A 140 -9.37 -7.68 19.63
CA GLN A 140 -9.58 -6.54 20.53
C GLN A 140 -9.74 -5.24 19.74
N PHE A 141 -10.58 -4.34 20.28
CA PHE A 141 -10.78 -2.98 19.77
C PHE A 141 -10.39 -1.97 20.83
N LEU A 142 -9.83 -0.84 20.40
CA LEU A 142 -9.50 0.27 21.29
C LEU A 142 -10.78 0.88 21.89
N PRO A 143 -10.88 1.08 23.23
CA PRO A 143 -12.02 1.75 23.85
C PRO A 143 -12.29 3.14 23.25
N SER A 144 -11.22 3.86 22.93
CA SER A 144 -11.25 5.19 22.33
C SER A 144 -11.92 5.24 20.94
N THR A 145 -11.91 4.14 20.17
CA THR A 145 -12.63 4.05 18.89
C THR A 145 -14.13 4.27 19.07
N ALA A 146 -14.73 3.87 20.19
CA ALA A 146 -16.16 4.05 20.42
C ALA A 146 -16.57 5.54 20.50
N TYR A 147 -15.72 6.41 21.08
CA TYR A 147 -15.99 7.84 21.12
C TYR A 147 -15.94 8.46 19.72
N ARG A 148 -14.96 8.03 18.91
CA ARG A 148 -14.83 8.46 17.52
C ARG A 148 -16.05 8.08 16.67
N ILE A 149 -16.54 6.84 16.79
CA ILE A 149 -17.75 6.39 16.09
C ILE A 149 -18.98 7.20 16.54
N LYS A 150 -19.11 7.51 17.83
CA LYS A 150 -20.21 8.36 18.33
C LYS A 150 -20.13 9.77 17.73
N ALA A 151 -18.94 10.38 17.72
CA ALA A 151 -18.71 11.68 17.10
C ALA A 151 -19.08 11.65 15.61
N TYR A 152 -18.67 10.61 14.89
CA TYR A 152 -18.99 10.47 13.46
C TYR A 152 -20.49 10.42 13.19
N LYS A 153 -21.23 9.65 14.01
CA LYS A 153 -22.70 9.58 13.94
C LYS A 153 -23.35 10.92 14.27
N ALA A 154 -22.90 11.60 15.32
CA ALA A 154 -23.45 12.88 15.74
C ALA A 154 -23.24 13.98 14.68
N LEU A 155 -22.10 13.95 13.99
CA LEU A 155 -21.77 14.86 12.88
C LEU A 155 -22.43 14.46 11.55
N GLY A 156 -23.16 13.34 11.50
CA GLY A 156 -23.90 12.90 10.32
C GLY A 156 -23.03 12.28 9.22
N PHE A 157 -21.82 11.82 9.52
CA PHE A 157 -21.05 11.06 8.53
C PHE A 157 -21.72 9.71 8.24
N PRO A 158 -21.71 9.23 6.98
CA PRO A 158 -22.26 7.92 6.64
C PRO A 158 -21.55 6.81 7.41
N MET A 159 -22.33 5.86 7.95
CA MET A 159 -21.82 4.63 8.56
C MET A 159 -21.94 3.51 7.54
N VAL A 160 -20.81 2.99 7.07
CA VAL A 160 -20.77 1.93 6.07
C VAL A 160 -20.83 0.59 6.80
N GLU A 161 -21.79 -0.25 6.41
CA GLU A 161 -21.99 -1.56 7.02
C GLU A 161 -20.97 -2.60 6.54
N GLU A 162 -20.69 -2.64 5.24
CA GLU A 162 -19.76 -3.56 4.60
C GLU A 162 -18.82 -2.79 3.68
N GLU A 163 -17.55 -2.69 4.09
CA GLU A 163 -16.51 -1.98 3.34
C GLU A 163 -16.30 -2.59 1.94
N GLY A 164 -16.34 -3.91 1.85
CA GLY A 164 -16.10 -4.66 0.62
C GLY A 164 -17.26 -4.60 -0.38
N SER A 165 -18.34 -3.86 -0.10
CA SER A 165 -19.51 -3.69 -0.97
C SER A 165 -19.26 -2.80 -2.19
N GLY A 166 -18.16 -2.02 -2.16
CA GLY A 166 -17.81 -1.04 -3.17
C GLY A 166 -18.31 0.38 -2.85
N GLU A 167 -19.09 0.55 -1.79
CA GLU A 167 -19.54 1.85 -1.28
C GLU A 167 -18.84 2.15 0.05
N ASN A 168 -17.68 2.80 -0.01
CA ASN A 168 -16.80 2.95 1.15
C ASN A 168 -16.65 4.40 1.65
N THR A 169 -17.35 5.40 1.07
CA THR A 169 -17.37 6.75 1.63
C THR A 169 -18.16 6.80 2.94
N GLY A 170 -17.48 7.14 4.02
CA GLY A 170 -18.03 7.14 5.37
C GLY A 170 -17.10 6.44 6.35
N SER A 171 -17.61 6.16 7.55
CA SER A 171 -16.87 5.33 8.51
C SER A 171 -17.02 3.87 8.14
N ILE A 172 -15.90 3.21 7.89
CA ILE A 172 -15.80 1.81 7.48
C ILE A 172 -15.08 1.00 8.54
N TRP A 173 -15.54 -0.23 8.76
CA TRP A 173 -14.77 -1.24 9.49
C TRP A 173 -14.05 -2.12 8.49
N PHE A 174 -12.73 -2.19 8.60
CA PHE A 174 -11.90 -2.99 7.70
C PHE A 174 -11.33 -4.20 8.43
N PRO A 175 -11.29 -5.36 7.75
CA PRO A 175 -10.59 -6.52 8.28
C PRO A 175 -9.07 -6.38 8.07
N ILE A 176 -8.33 -7.32 8.64
CA ILE A 176 -6.86 -7.36 8.58
C ILE A 176 -6.35 -8.66 7.97
N SER A 177 -5.21 -8.57 7.30
CA SER A 177 -4.51 -9.71 6.69
C SER A 177 -3.77 -10.52 7.76
N THR A 178 -4.51 -11.27 8.56
CA THR A 178 -3.99 -12.15 9.62
C THR A 178 -4.68 -13.50 9.66
N ARG A 179 -3.94 -14.47 10.18
CA ARG A 179 -4.45 -15.83 10.43
C ARG A 179 -5.41 -15.84 11.62
N PRO A 180 -6.65 -16.35 11.51
CA PRO A 180 -7.61 -16.37 12.61
C PRO A 180 -7.22 -17.41 13.67
N GLU A 181 -6.26 -18.29 13.38
CA GLU A 181 -5.80 -19.30 14.32
C GLU A 181 -4.84 -18.76 15.37
N ASP A 182 -3.94 -17.88 14.96
CA ASP A 182 -2.80 -17.41 15.76
C ASP A 182 -2.51 -15.91 15.62
N TYR A 183 -3.31 -15.17 14.86
CA TYR A 183 -3.15 -13.73 14.58
C TYR A 183 -1.81 -13.35 13.93
N THR A 184 -1.05 -14.32 13.45
CA THR A 184 0.17 -14.07 12.68
C THR A 184 -0.18 -13.46 11.31
N ARG A 185 0.78 -12.72 10.72
CA ARG A 185 0.57 -12.04 9.43
C ARG A 185 0.24 -13.05 8.33
N SER A 186 -0.78 -12.76 7.54
CA SER A 186 -1.07 -13.42 6.27
C SER A 186 -0.40 -12.62 5.15
N TYR A 187 0.58 -13.20 4.47
CA TYR A 187 1.34 -12.57 3.37
C TYR A 187 1.75 -13.63 2.34
N SER A 188 2.14 -13.22 1.12
CA SER A 188 2.20 -14.10 -0.05
C SER A 188 3.38 -15.08 -0.13
N LYS A 189 4.10 -15.34 0.98
CA LYS A 189 5.32 -16.19 1.01
C LYS A 189 5.07 -17.64 0.58
N ARG A 190 6.11 -18.25 -0.02
CA ARG A 190 6.26 -19.71 -0.29
C ARG A 190 7.47 -20.27 0.49
N GLU A 191 7.50 -21.59 0.70
CA GLU A 191 8.46 -22.28 1.61
C GLU A 191 9.82 -22.64 0.99
N ASN A 192 10.00 -22.51 -0.34
CA ASN A 192 11.27 -22.88 -1.01
C ASN A 192 11.99 -21.64 -1.56
N TYR A 193 13.22 -21.42 -1.12
CA TYR A 193 14.10 -20.32 -1.55
C TYR A 193 15.55 -20.75 -1.45
N ASP A 194 16.28 -20.51 -2.53
CA ASP A 194 17.72 -20.71 -2.61
C ASP A 194 18.35 -19.34 -2.95
N PRO A 195 19.27 -18.81 -2.13
CA PRO A 195 19.97 -17.56 -2.45
C PRO A 195 20.95 -17.78 -3.61
N TYR A 196 20.89 -16.94 -4.65
CA TYR A 196 21.74 -17.07 -5.85
C TYR A 196 22.64 -15.85 -6.14
N ALA A 197 22.33 -14.66 -5.59
CA ALA A 197 23.18 -13.48 -5.67
C ALA A 197 23.02 -12.64 -4.41
N GLU A 198 24.11 -12.47 -3.64
CA GLU A 198 24.09 -11.77 -2.35
C GLU A 198 24.33 -10.25 -2.51
N ASP A 199 25.05 -9.83 -3.56
CA ASP A 199 25.38 -8.41 -3.81
C ASP A 199 25.80 -8.13 -5.28
N ALA A 200 26.18 -6.88 -5.55
CA ALA A 200 26.61 -6.37 -6.86
C ALA A 200 27.90 -7.00 -7.43
N SER A 201 28.67 -7.71 -6.61
CA SER A 201 29.89 -8.40 -7.02
C SER A 201 29.65 -9.85 -7.47
N ALA A 202 28.43 -10.36 -7.27
CA ALA A 202 28.05 -11.69 -7.72
C ALA A 202 28.17 -11.82 -9.26
N PRO A 203 28.67 -12.95 -9.79
CA PRO A 203 28.76 -13.16 -11.23
C PRO A 203 27.39 -13.06 -11.91
N LEU A 204 27.31 -12.31 -13.01
CA LEU A 204 26.08 -12.20 -13.79
C LEU A 204 25.67 -13.58 -14.33
N GLN A 205 24.41 -13.95 -14.10
CA GLN A 205 23.81 -15.17 -14.64
C GLN A 205 22.68 -14.83 -15.61
N THR A 206 22.43 -15.74 -16.55
CA THR A 206 21.35 -15.59 -17.52
C THR A 206 20.46 -16.83 -17.49
N VAL A 207 19.16 -16.60 -17.37
CA VAL A 207 18.11 -17.62 -17.44
C VAL A 207 17.16 -17.23 -18.56
N ARG A 208 16.64 -18.22 -19.31
CA ARG A 208 15.67 -17.99 -20.39
C ARG A 208 14.26 -18.39 -19.96
N ALA A 209 13.26 -17.63 -20.39
CA ALA A 209 11.87 -18.05 -20.35
C ALA A 209 11.48 -18.66 -21.71
N ARG A 210 10.85 -19.84 -21.72
CA ARG A 210 10.31 -20.47 -22.94
C ARG A 210 9.02 -19.79 -23.41
N LYS A 211 8.23 -19.26 -22.46
CA LYS A 211 6.98 -18.55 -22.74
C LYS A 211 7.14 -17.05 -22.47
N GLU A 212 7.21 -16.65 -21.21
CA GLU A 212 7.16 -15.22 -20.85
C GLU A 212 8.05 -14.86 -19.66
N VAL A 213 8.55 -13.62 -19.70
CA VAL A 213 9.13 -12.94 -18.53
C VAL A 213 8.07 -11.98 -17.98
N ILE A 214 7.72 -12.13 -16.71
CA ILE A 214 6.72 -11.32 -16.01
C ILE A 214 7.43 -10.43 -15.00
N VAL A 215 7.39 -9.11 -15.20
CA VAL A 215 8.01 -8.16 -14.27
C VAL A 215 7.01 -7.77 -13.18
N ALA A 216 7.34 -8.08 -11.93
CA ALA A 216 6.51 -7.90 -10.75
C ALA A 216 7.30 -7.27 -9.57
N ALA A 217 8.28 -6.41 -9.88
CA ALA A 217 9.18 -5.78 -8.91
C ALA A 217 8.56 -4.59 -8.14
N GLY A 218 7.25 -4.39 -8.26
CA GLY A 218 6.53 -3.25 -7.66
C GLY A 218 6.67 -1.95 -8.46
N SER A 219 5.94 -0.92 -8.02
CA SER A 219 5.73 0.34 -8.76
C SER A 219 6.99 1.18 -8.99
N ILE A 220 8.03 1.01 -8.15
CA ILE A 220 9.27 1.79 -8.26
C ILE A 220 10.34 1.04 -9.06
N LYS A 221 10.57 -0.24 -8.74
CA LYS A 221 11.63 -1.03 -9.39
C LYS A 221 11.22 -1.57 -10.76
N THR A 222 9.92 -1.77 -11.04
CA THR A 222 9.48 -2.20 -12.38
C THR A 222 9.83 -1.18 -13.47
N PRO A 223 9.52 0.13 -13.34
CA PRO A 223 9.97 1.13 -14.31
C PRO A 223 11.49 1.18 -14.47
N GLN A 224 12.24 1.10 -13.36
CA GLN A 224 13.70 1.07 -13.42
C GLN A 224 14.20 -0.11 -14.26
N LEU A 225 13.73 -1.32 -13.97
CA LEU A 225 14.14 -2.55 -14.68
C LEU A 225 13.82 -2.49 -16.17
N LEU A 226 12.65 -1.97 -16.54
CA LEU A 226 12.26 -1.81 -17.94
C LEU A 226 13.15 -0.78 -18.65
N GLN A 227 13.39 0.38 -18.03
CA GLN A 227 14.21 1.45 -18.60
C GLN A 227 15.67 1.02 -18.81
N ILE A 228 16.30 0.33 -17.84
CA ILE A 228 17.67 -0.20 -18.01
C ILE A 228 17.73 -1.37 -19.01
N SER A 229 16.58 -1.95 -19.36
CA SER A 229 16.45 -2.96 -20.42
C SER A 229 16.15 -2.35 -21.79
N GLY A 230 16.21 -1.01 -21.92
CA GLY A 230 15.92 -0.29 -23.15
C GLY A 230 14.42 -0.14 -23.48
N VAL A 231 13.53 -0.50 -22.55
CA VAL A 231 12.07 -0.35 -22.70
C VAL A 231 11.60 0.82 -21.85
N GLY A 232 11.46 1.99 -22.46
CA GLY A 232 11.11 3.21 -21.76
C GLY A 232 11.38 4.46 -22.59
N PRO A 233 11.33 5.66 -22.00
CA PRO A 233 11.53 6.89 -22.76
C PRO A 233 12.90 6.87 -23.42
N LYS A 234 12.96 7.11 -24.73
CA LYS A 234 14.21 7.02 -25.50
C LYS A 234 15.35 7.85 -24.90
N HIS A 235 15.04 9.05 -24.41
CA HIS A 235 16.01 9.95 -23.78
C HIS A 235 16.67 9.34 -22.52
N VAL A 236 15.97 8.45 -21.79
CA VAL A 236 16.53 7.73 -20.65
C VAL A 236 17.52 6.67 -21.12
N SER A 237 17.17 5.91 -22.16
CA SER A 237 18.09 4.91 -22.74
C SER A 237 19.36 5.58 -23.28
N GLU A 238 19.21 6.71 -23.99
CA GLU A 238 20.33 7.52 -24.49
C GLU A 238 21.21 8.06 -23.36
N ALA A 239 20.62 8.54 -22.26
CA ALA A 239 21.36 9.04 -21.10
C ALA A 239 22.13 7.93 -20.36
N LEU A 240 21.60 6.71 -20.34
CA LEU A 240 22.21 5.54 -19.70
C LEU A 240 23.22 4.81 -20.60
N GLY A 241 23.29 5.14 -21.88
CA GLY A 241 24.11 4.41 -22.86
C GLY A 241 23.61 2.99 -23.13
N VAL A 242 22.29 2.76 -23.03
CA VAL A 242 21.62 1.48 -23.31
C VAL A 242 20.92 1.55 -24.67
N ASP A 243 20.95 0.46 -25.43
CA ASP A 243 20.21 0.36 -26.69
C ASP A 243 18.70 0.50 -26.44
N SER A 244 18.06 1.46 -27.12
CA SER A 244 16.61 1.61 -27.03
C SER A 244 15.91 0.49 -27.80
N VAL A 245 15.15 -0.32 -27.08
CA VAL A 245 14.32 -1.41 -27.60
C VAL A 245 12.92 -0.91 -27.95
N SER A 246 12.34 -0.06 -27.10
CA SER A 246 11.01 0.51 -27.30
C SER A 246 10.89 1.87 -26.65
N ASP A 247 10.44 2.87 -27.42
CA ASP A 247 10.17 4.23 -26.94
C ASP A 247 8.73 4.35 -26.43
N VAL A 248 8.56 4.08 -25.14
CA VAL A 248 7.27 4.11 -24.44
C VAL A 248 7.40 4.88 -23.13
N PRO A 249 6.35 5.54 -22.63
CA PRO A 249 6.42 6.41 -21.44
C PRO A 249 6.51 5.64 -20.10
N VAL A 250 7.38 4.63 -20.01
CA VAL A 250 7.61 3.87 -18.76
C VAL A 250 8.15 4.80 -17.68
N GLY A 251 7.58 4.71 -16.48
CA GLY A 251 7.94 5.54 -15.34
C GLY A 251 7.09 6.80 -15.18
N GLU A 252 6.33 7.17 -16.23
CA GLU A 252 5.36 8.26 -16.18
C GLU A 252 4.10 7.90 -15.39
N ASN A 253 3.27 8.91 -15.11
CA ASN A 253 1.96 8.77 -14.47
C ASN A 253 2.02 8.16 -13.05
N TYR A 254 3.16 8.33 -12.37
CA TYR A 254 3.33 7.85 -11.00
C TYR A 254 2.35 8.55 -10.06
N GLN A 255 1.70 7.78 -9.20
CA GLN A 255 0.73 8.27 -8.23
C GLN A 255 1.01 7.57 -6.91
N ASP A 256 0.96 8.35 -5.83
CA ASP A 256 1.10 7.83 -4.48
C ASP A 256 0.12 8.56 -3.57
N HIS A 257 -0.32 7.85 -2.54
CA HIS A 257 -1.11 8.41 -1.46
C HIS A 257 -0.24 9.37 -0.66
N ALA A 258 -0.60 10.65 -0.67
CA ALA A 258 0.21 11.67 -0.04
C ALA A 258 -0.27 11.90 1.40
N THR A 259 0.67 11.97 2.34
CA THR A 259 0.37 12.07 3.78
C THR A 259 0.68 13.47 4.29
N TYR A 260 -0.20 13.99 5.15
CA TYR A 260 -0.01 15.28 5.82
C TYR A 260 -0.27 15.11 7.32
N THR A 261 0.11 16.10 8.13
CA THR A 261 -0.01 16.01 9.59
C THR A 261 -1.18 16.85 10.08
N ALA A 262 -2.06 16.22 10.86
CA ALA A 262 -3.15 16.86 11.58
C ALA A 262 -3.34 16.14 12.93
N SER A 263 -2.48 16.43 13.91
CA SER A 263 -2.35 15.64 15.14
C SER A 263 -2.89 16.35 16.38
N PHE A 264 -3.44 15.55 17.28
CA PHE A 264 -4.00 15.97 18.56
C PHE A 264 -3.42 15.09 19.67
N ASN A 265 -3.19 15.68 20.84
CA ASN A 265 -2.91 14.97 22.07
C ASN A 265 -4.23 14.59 22.76
N PHE A 266 -4.23 13.47 23.47
CA PHE A 266 -5.41 12.93 24.14
C PHE A 266 -5.07 12.41 25.54
N THR A 267 -6.04 12.50 26.45
CA THR A 267 -5.99 11.87 27.77
C THR A 267 -6.50 10.43 27.69
N PHE A 268 -5.60 9.48 27.40
CA PHE A 268 -5.90 8.06 27.30
C PHE A 268 -5.70 7.29 28.62
N THR A 269 -6.37 6.13 28.73
CA THR A 269 -6.12 5.16 29.81
C THR A 269 -4.69 4.62 29.76
N PHE A 270 -4.20 3.96 30.82
CA PHE A 270 -2.85 3.37 30.81
C PHE A 270 -2.65 2.38 29.66
N ASP A 271 -3.58 1.45 29.48
CA ASP A 271 -3.50 0.41 28.44
C ASP A 271 -3.52 1.03 27.04
N GLU A 272 -4.35 2.05 26.80
CA GLU A 272 -4.39 2.76 25.52
C GLU A 272 -3.12 3.59 25.27
N ARG A 273 -2.55 4.24 26.29
CA ARG A 273 -1.25 4.90 26.13
C ARG A 273 -0.16 3.90 25.78
N MET A 274 -0.17 2.73 26.42
CA MET A 274 0.76 1.65 26.14
C MET A 274 0.60 1.11 24.72
N TRP A 275 -0.64 1.07 24.21
CA TRP A 275 -0.95 0.72 22.84
C TRP A 275 -0.24 1.59 21.80
N PHE A 276 -0.15 2.90 22.06
CA PHE A 276 0.43 3.88 21.13
C PHE A 276 1.92 4.13 21.37
N ALA A 277 2.33 4.25 22.63
CA ALA A 277 3.67 4.72 22.99
C ALA A 277 4.67 3.58 23.25
N LYS A 278 4.19 2.38 23.63
CA LYS A 278 5.02 1.20 23.90
C LYS A 278 6.20 1.44 24.87
N THR A 279 6.03 2.33 25.85
CA THR A 279 7.14 2.84 26.68
C THR A 279 7.48 1.99 27.92
N ASN A 280 6.60 1.09 28.34
CA ASN A 280 6.80 0.17 29.47
C ASN A 280 7.15 -1.24 29.00
N GLN A 281 8.43 -1.61 29.10
CA GLN A 281 8.94 -2.91 28.65
C GLN A 281 8.29 -4.10 29.37
N THR A 282 8.08 -4.02 30.69
CA THR A 282 7.46 -5.12 31.45
C THR A 282 6.07 -5.46 30.94
N TRP A 283 5.27 -4.43 30.63
CA TRP A 283 3.95 -4.64 30.04
C TRP A 283 4.05 -5.23 28.64
N MET A 284 4.99 -4.75 27.80
CA MET A 284 5.20 -5.29 26.45
C MET A 284 5.61 -6.77 26.49
N ASP A 285 6.50 -7.15 27.41
CA ASP A 285 6.94 -8.54 27.60
C ASP A 285 5.75 -9.43 28.03
N GLU A 286 4.92 -8.97 28.96
CA GLU A 286 3.70 -9.68 29.36
C GLU A 286 2.72 -9.87 28.19
N GLN A 287 2.51 -8.82 27.39
CA GLN A 287 1.66 -8.94 26.21
C GLN A 287 2.24 -9.88 25.15
N TYR A 288 3.56 -9.94 25.02
CA TYR A 288 4.25 -10.87 24.13
C TYR A 288 4.09 -12.31 24.61
N ASP A 289 4.21 -12.56 25.91
CA ASP A 289 3.96 -13.88 26.50
C ASP A 289 2.50 -14.34 26.30
N LEU A 290 1.52 -13.44 26.45
CA LEU A 290 0.12 -13.73 26.15
C LEU A 290 -0.11 -14.09 24.68
N PHE A 291 0.66 -13.47 23.78
CA PHE A 291 0.57 -13.73 22.35
C PHE A 291 1.18 -15.08 21.99
N ILE A 292 2.43 -15.33 22.38
CA ILE A 292 3.16 -16.55 22.02
C ILE A 292 2.54 -17.80 22.66
N ASN A 293 2.06 -17.70 23.90
CA ASN A 293 1.55 -18.87 24.61
C ASN A 293 0.06 -19.15 24.31
N ASN A 294 -0.74 -18.09 24.15
CA ASN A 294 -2.20 -18.22 24.16
C ASN A 294 -2.90 -17.59 22.95
N ASN A 295 -2.18 -16.94 22.02
CA ASN A 295 -2.75 -16.16 20.93
C ASN A 295 -3.74 -15.09 21.44
N THR A 296 -3.38 -14.41 22.53
CA THR A 296 -4.16 -13.34 23.18
C THR A 296 -3.28 -12.11 23.47
N GLY A 297 -3.86 -11.02 23.99
CA GLY A 297 -3.11 -9.81 24.33
C GLY A 297 -2.88 -8.87 23.15
N TYR A 298 -2.18 -7.77 23.43
CA TYR A 298 -1.98 -6.63 22.52
C TYR A 298 -1.57 -7.01 21.09
N TYR A 299 -0.64 -7.96 20.94
CA TYR A 299 -0.09 -8.34 19.63
C TYR A 299 -1.08 -9.07 18.69
N THR A 300 -2.26 -9.47 19.20
CA THR A 300 -3.35 -10.01 18.36
C THR A 300 -4.11 -8.93 17.59
N ALA A 301 -3.94 -7.66 17.99
CA ALA A 301 -4.62 -6.53 17.38
C ALA A 301 -3.70 -5.76 16.42
N THR A 302 -4.32 -4.91 15.63
CA THR A 302 -3.63 -3.92 14.78
C THR A 302 -3.84 -2.52 15.36
N ALA A 303 -3.13 -1.52 14.83
CA ALA A 303 -3.20 -0.14 15.35
C ALA A 303 -4.65 0.38 15.46
N ASP A 304 -5.47 0.19 14.42
CA ASP A 304 -6.91 0.49 14.40
C ASP A 304 -7.58 -0.38 13.32
N ASN A 305 -8.92 -0.49 13.37
CA ASN A 305 -9.74 -1.30 12.45
C ASN A 305 -10.96 -0.55 11.92
N ASN A 306 -11.02 0.74 12.21
CA ASN A 306 -11.98 1.64 11.63
C ASN A 306 -11.27 2.82 10.97
N MET A 307 -11.82 3.26 9.85
CA MET A 307 -11.32 4.38 9.07
C MET A 307 -12.51 5.27 8.68
N LEU A 308 -12.27 6.57 8.54
CA LEU A 308 -13.21 7.50 7.94
C LEU A 308 -12.68 7.90 6.55
N LEU A 309 -13.44 7.55 5.51
CA LEU A 309 -13.20 7.93 4.14
C LEU A 309 -14.14 9.07 3.74
N LEU A 310 -13.60 10.19 3.29
CA LEU A 310 -14.37 11.39 3.00
C LEU A 310 -14.30 11.74 1.52
N SER A 311 -15.46 11.99 0.92
CA SER A 311 -15.58 12.55 -0.43
C SER A 311 -15.38 14.08 -0.40
N MET A 312 -15.15 14.68 -1.56
CA MET A 312 -15.07 16.15 -1.68
C MET A 312 -16.29 16.88 -1.10
N PRO A 313 -17.55 16.45 -1.36
CA PRO A 313 -18.71 17.08 -0.72
C PRO A 313 -18.75 16.93 0.81
N LEU A 314 -18.19 15.86 1.38
CA LEU A 314 -18.08 15.70 2.84
C LEU A 314 -16.96 16.58 3.43
N LEU A 315 -15.90 16.86 2.68
CA LEU A 315 -14.82 17.76 3.09
C LEU A 315 -15.23 19.24 3.06
N HIS A 316 -15.90 19.65 1.99
CA HIS A 316 -16.11 21.07 1.68
C HIS A 316 -17.57 21.53 1.82
N GLY A 317 -18.49 20.59 1.97
CA GLY A 317 -19.91 20.82 1.71
C GLY A 317 -20.22 20.87 0.21
N ALA A 318 -21.42 20.41 -0.16
CA ALA A 318 -21.81 20.21 -1.56
C ALA A 318 -21.70 21.47 -2.45
N LYS A 319 -21.92 22.67 -1.89
CA LYS A 319 -21.82 23.94 -2.63
C LYS A 319 -20.36 24.28 -2.96
N LYS A 320 -19.46 24.27 -1.98
CA LYS A 320 -18.03 24.59 -2.20
C LYS A 320 -17.37 23.51 -3.06
N ALA A 321 -17.67 22.23 -2.84
CA ALA A 321 -17.18 21.13 -3.69
C ALA A 321 -17.53 21.35 -5.18
N ARG A 322 -18.79 21.68 -5.50
CA ARG A 322 -19.19 21.99 -6.88
C ARG A 322 -18.47 23.22 -7.45
N ALA A 323 -18.25 24.25 -6.63
CA ALA A 323 -17.54 25.46 -7.05
C ALA A 323 -16.07 25.16 -7.37
N LEU A 324 -15.37 24.41 -6.52
CA LEU A 324 -14.00 23.95 -6.74
C LEU A 324 -13.88 23.10 -8.01
N LEU A 325 -14.75 22.11 -8.19
CA LEU A 325 -14.73 21.27 -9.39
C LEU A 325 -15.01 22.07 -10.67
N SER A 326 -15.81 23.13 -10.56
CA SER A 326 -16.09 24.03 -11.68
C SER A 326 -14.90 24.94 -12.00
N SER A 327 -14.19 25.46 -10.99
CA SER A 327 -13.00 26.32 -11.18
C SER A 327 -11.83 25.53 -11.76
N TYR A 328 -11.70 24.25 -11.40
CA TYR A 328 -10.71 23.34 -11.96
C TYR A 328 -11.19 22.58 -13.20
N LYS A 329 -12.29 23.00 -13.83
CA LYS A 329 -12.66 22.44 -15.14
C LYS A 329 -11.63 22.87 -16.19
N CYS A 330 -10.62 22.03 -16.39
CA CYS A 330 -9.44 22.39 -17.17
C CYS A 330 -9.58 22.05 -18.65
N LYS A 331 -9.28 23.01 -19.53
CA LYS A 331 -9.16 22.79 -20.99
C LYS A 331 -7.80 22.24 -21.40
N ASN A 332 -6.77 22.45 -20.58
CA ASN A 332 -5.41 21.99 -20.84
C ASN A 332 -4.80 21.28 -19.61
N PRO A 333 -5.15 20.00 -19.36
CA PRO A 333 -4.61 19.23 -18.24
C PRO A 333 -3.09 19.06 -18.27
N LYS A 334 -2.44 19.20 -19.45
CA LYS A 334 -0.98 19.12 -19.61
C LYS A 334 -0.23 20.04 -18.66
N GLN A 335 -0.81 21.18 -18.27
CA GLN A 335 -0.17 22.15 -17.38
C GLN A 335 0.20 21.56 -16.00
N TYR A 336 -0.42 20.45 -15.59
CA TYR A 336 -0.16 19.78 -14.32
C TYR A 336 0.89 18.65 -14.44
N LEU A 337 1.25 18.25 -15.66
CA LEU A 337 2.31 17.28 -15.92
C LEU A 337 3.70 17.93 -15.91
N HIS A 338 4.75 17.13 -15.82
CA HIS A 338 6.11 17.65 -15.75
C HIS A 338 6.54 18.18 -17.11
N ALA A 339 7.56 19.04 -17.11
CA ALA A 339 8.17 19.48 -18.34
C ALA A 339 8.73 18.27 -19.10
N GLY A 340 8.34 18.10 -20.36
CA GLY A 340 8.79 17.00 -21.19
C GLY A 340 7.92 15.74 -21.16
N ALA A 341 6.77 15.75 -20.47
CA ALA A 341 5.83 14.63 -20.51
C ALA A 341 5.49 14.23 -21.95
N ALA A 342 5.60 12.94 -22.25
CA ALA A 342 5.31 12.39 -23.58
C ALA A 342 3.86 12.66 -24.00
N GLU A 343 3.62 12.80 -25.30
CA GLU A 343 2.27 13.10 -25.81
C GLU A 343 1.24 12.02 -25.42
N ALA A 344 1.65 10.75 -25.43
CA ALA A 344 0.83 9.64 -24.94
C ALA A 344 0.47 9.79 -23.44
N THR A 345 1.40 10.28 -22.62
CA THR A 345 1.14 10.60 -21.20
C THR A 345 0.15 11.76 -21.06
N VAL A 346 0.26 12.78 -21.90
CA VAL A 346 -0.66 13.93 -21.91
C VAL A 346 -2.08 13.47 -22.27
N GLU A 347 -2.23 12.67 -23.32
CA GLU A 347 -3.53 12.13 -23.75
C GLU A 347 -4.15 11.23 -22.67
N SER A 348 -3.33 10.30 -22.14
CA SER A 348 -3.70 9.42 -21.02
C SER A 348 -4.19 10.23 -19.82
N TYR A 349 -3.42 11.23 -19.39
CA TYR A 349 -3.77 12.06 -18.25
C TYR A 349 -5.04 12.86 -18.50
N ALA A 350 -5.25 13.39 -19.71
CA ALA A 350 -6.49 14.09 -20.04
C ALA A 350 -7.74 13.20 -19.94
N ARG A 351 -7.61 11.90 -20.25
CA ARG A 351 -8.70 10.92 -20.06
C ARG A 351 -8.91 10.61 -18.57
N GLN A 352 -7.84 10.31 -17.84
CA GLN A 352 -7.90 10.08 -16.38
C GLN A 352 -8.51 11.28 -15.66
N TYR A 353 -8.09 12.50 -16.01
CA TYR A 353 -8.55 13.75 -15.42
C TYR A 353 -10.07 13.90 -15.53
N ARG A 354 -10.65 13.62 -16.71
CA ARG A 354 -12.10 13.72 -16.90
C ARG A 354 -12.86 12.72 -16.04
N LEU A 355 -12.40 11.47 -15.97
CA LEU A 355 -13.00 10.42 -15.15
C LEU A 355 -12.89 10.80 -13.67
N LEU A 356 -11.70 11.14 -13.19
CA LEU A 356 -11.46 11.50 -11.80
C LEU A 356 -12.25 12.73 -11.38
N MET A 357 -12.30 13.80 -12.19
CA MET A 357 -13.10 14.99 -11.88
C MET A 357 -14.61 14.69 -11.81
N ALA A 358 -15.12 13.79 -12.67
CA ALA A 358 -16.48 13.29 -12.54
C ALA A 358 -16.65 12.46 -11.25
N SER A 359 -15.58 11.79 -10.80
CA SER A 359 -15.56 10.98 -9.58
C SER A 359 -15.63 11.77 -8.29
N LEU A 360 -14.79 12.79 -8.22
CA LEU A 360 -14.76 13.77 -7.14
C LEU A 360 -16.10 14.54 -7.00
N ALA A 361 -16.92 14.62 -8.05
CA ALA A 361 -18.23 15.28 -8.00
C ALA A 361 -19.32 14.53 -7.22
N THR A 362 -19.03 13.30 -6.77
CA THR A 362 -20.02 12.44 -6.12
C THR A 362 -19.68 12.17 -4.65
N ASN A 363 -20.62 11.57 -3.93
CA ASN A 363 -20.38 11.04 -2.59
C ASN A 363 -19.82 9.61 -2.61
N HIS A 364 -19.56 9.02 -3.78
CA HIS A 364 -19.15 7.62 -3.93
C HIS A 364 -17.66 7.46 -4.21
N GLN A 365 -16.89 8.55 -4.10
CA GLN A 365 -15.45 8.56 -4.26
C GLN A 365 -14.81 9.23 -3.05
N ALA A 366 -14.11 8.45 -2.24
CA ALA A 366 -13.27 8.98 -1.19
C ALA A 366 -12.07 9.72 -1.79
N VAL A 367 -11.68 10.82 -1.15
CA VAL A 367 -10.53 11.66 -1.52
C VAL A 367 -9.60 11.89 -0.34
N ASP A 368 -10.13 11.74 0.87
CA ASP A 368 -9.39 11.78 2.13
C ASP A 368 -9.66 10.52 2.95
N GLU A 369 -8.63 10.07 3.65
CA GLU A 369 -8.64 8.94 4.56
C GLU A 369 -8.14 9.37 5.94
N LYS A 370 -8.88 8.99 6.98
CA LYS A 370 -8.49 9.13 8.38
C LYS A 370 -8.55 7.78 9.07
N ALA A 371 -7.39 7.21 9.37
CA ALA A 371 -7.26 6.09 10.31
C ALA A 371 -6.94 6.64 11.72
N GLY A 372 -7.36 5.93 12.77
CA GLY A 372 -7.07 6.37 14.13
C GLY A 372 -7.72 7.72 14.45
N PHE A 373 -7.06 8.50 15.29
CA PHE A 373 -7.44 9.88 15.57
C PHE A 373 -6.92 10.87 14.50
N GLY A 374 -6.64 10.40 13.28
CA GLY A 374 -6.30 11.27 12.16
C GLY A 374 -4.94 11.94 12.27
N GLY A 375 -4.00 11.43 13.07
CA GLY A 375 -2.68 12.06 13.23
C GLY A 375 -1.86 12.16 11.94
N ARG A 376 -2.10 11.27 10.98
CA ARG A 376 -1.53 11.28 9.63
C ARG A 376 -2.60 10.93 8.60
N PRO A 377 -3.50 11.85 8.23
CA PRO A 377 -4.48 11.56 7.21
C PRO A 377 -3.83 11.48 5.83
N VAL A 378 -4.57 10.90 4.89
CA VAL A 378 -4.06 10.52 3.58
C VAL A 378 -4.94 11.11 2.48
N LEU A 379 -4.31 11.75 1.48
CA LEU A 379 -4.96 12.10 0.23
C LEU A 379 -4.96 10.86 -0.69
N VAL A 380 -6.13 10.24 -0.86
CA VAL A 380 -6.24 8.92 -1.53
C VAL A 380 -6.56 9.00 -3.02
N LYS A 381 -6.90 10.19 -3.55
CA LYS A 381 -7.17 10.40 -4.98
C LYS A 381 -6.45 11.65 -5.51
N PRO A 382 -5.11 11.67 -5.50
CA PRO A 382 -4.36 12.81 -6.02
C PRO A 382 -4.55 12.96 -7.53
N LEU A 383 -4.69 14.21 -7.98
CA LEU A 383 -4.64 14.59 -9.39
C LEU A 383 -3.20 14.82 -9.86
N SER A 384 -2.27 15.05 -8.95
CA SER A 384 -0.85 15.15 -9.24
C SER A 384 -0.30 13.86 -9.85
N ARG A 385 0.72 13.98 -10.71
CA ARG A 385 1.43 12.87 -11.35
C ARG A 385 2.93 13.08 -11.25
N GLY A 386 3.60 12.10 -10.67
CA GLY A 386 5.05 12.00 -10.61
C GLY A 386 5.65 11.23 -11.78
N VAL A 387 6.97 11.06 -11.73
CA VAL A 387 7.77 10.29 -12.70
C VAL A 387 8.88 9.53 -11.99
N ILE A 388 9.19 8.33 -12.50
CA ILE A 388 10.29 7.48 -12.03
C ILE A 388 11.27 7.24 -13.17
N LEU A 389 12.53 7.62 -12.97
CA LEU A 389 13.59 7.50 -13.96
C LEU A 389 14.79 6.73 -13.39
N ALA A 390 15.31 5.77 -14.14
CA ALA A 390 16.56 5.09 -13.84
C ALA A 390 17.71 6.10 -13.90
N ASN A 391 18.54 6.12 -12.86
CA ASN A 391 19.69 7.01 -12.75
C ASN A 391 21.01 6.34 -13.19
N SER A 392 21.03 5.02 -13.23
CA SER A 392 22.18 4.22 -13.66
C SER A 392 21.69 2.88 -14.20
N THR A 393 22.58 2.14 -14.86
CA THR A 393 22.34 0.76 -15.30
C THR A 393 22.48 -0.26 -14.17
N ASN A 394 22.92 0.17 -12.98
CA ASN A 394 23.06 -0.69 -11.82
C ASN A 394 21.71 -0.80 -11.06
N ILE A 395 21.16 -2.01 -10.98
CA ILE A 395 19.86 -2.30 -10.32
C ILE A 395 19.84 -1.97 -8.83
N TRP A 396 21.02 -1.95 -8.20
CA TRP A 396 21.20 -1.66 -6.78
C TRP A 396 21.07 -0.17 -6.47
N ASP A 397 21.32 0.69 -7.46
CA ASP A 397 21.13 2.12 -7.30
C ASP A 397 19.63 2.44 -7.24
N ALA A 398 19.26 3.40 -6.41
CA ALA A 398 17.88 3.89 -6.37
C ALA A 398 17.56 4.68 -7.65
N PRO A 399 16.38 4.48 -8.25
CA PRO A 399 15.93 5.36 -9.34
C PRO A 399 15.62 6.75 -8.78
N LEU A 400 15.61 7.75 -9.66
CA LEU A 400 15.06 9.06 -9.36
C LEU A 400 13.54 8.94 -9.27
N VAL A 401 12.98 9.31 -8.12
CA VAL A 401 11.53 9.39 -7.92
C VAL A 401 11.15 10.84 -7.69
N ASP A 402 10.48 11.42 -8.68
CA ASP A 402 9.87 12.74 -8.54
C ASP A 402 8.37 12.58 -8.33
N HIS A 403 7.92 12.70 -7.08
CA HIS A 403 6.52 12.53 -6.69
C HIS A 403 5.60 13.62 -7.26
N ARG A 404 6.14 14.85 -7.41
CA ARG A 404 5.37 16.04 -7.81
C ARG A 404 4.10 16.23 -6.97
N THR A 405 4.16 15.89 -5.69
CA THR A 405 3.07 16.04 -4.74
C THR A 405 2.58 17.49 -4.73
N LEU A 406 1.27 17.71 -4.77
CA LEU A 406 0.63 19.03 -4.88
C LEU A 406 0.86 19.78 -6.20
N ALA A 407 1.38 19.13 -7.25
CA ALA A 407 1.45 19.72 -8.58
C ALA A 407 0.07 20.14 -9.12
N HIS A 408 -0.98 19.39 -8.78
CA HIS A 408 -2.36 19.81 -9.04
C HIS A 408 -2.92 20.56 -7.81
N PRO A 409 -3.38 21.82 -7.96
CA PRO A 409 -3.80 22.67 -6.83
C PRO A 409 -5.03 22.15 -6.07
N LEU A 410 -5.94 21.42 -6.72
CA LEU A 410 -7.08 20.78 -6.04
C LEU A 410 -6.66 19.74 -4.98
N ASP A 411 -5.45 19.18 -5.08
CA ASP A 411 -4.92 18.28 -4.06
C ASP A 411 -4.72 19.03 -2.73
N LEU A 412 -4.19 20.26 -2.79
CA LEU A 412 -4.03 21.12 -1.64
C LEU A 412 -5.38 21.55 -1.04
N GLU A 413 -6.32 21.96 -1.90
CA GLU A 413 -7.67 22.34 -1.47
C GLU A 413 -8.33 21.22 -0.67
N ASN A 414 -8.21 19.98 -1.14
CA ASN A 414 -8.75 18.81 -0.43
C ASN A 414 -8.09 18.62 0.93
N ILE A 415 -6.78 18.80 1.04
CA ILE A 415 -6.07 18.69 2.32
C ILE A 415 -6.50 19.80 3.29
N ILE A 416 -6.65 21.04 2.83
CA ILE A 416 -7.15 22.16 3.65
C ILE A 416 -8.55 21.84 4.19
N GLY A 417 -9.47 21.44 3.30
CA GLY A 417 -10.83 21.03 3.71
C GLY A 417 -10.78 19.88 4.72
N SER A 418 -9.82 18.98 4.55
CA SER A 418 -9.65 17.84 5.44
C SER A 418 -9.12 18.17 6.83
N ILE A 419 -8.16 19.11 6.96
CA ILE A 419 -7.74 19.63 8.27
C ILE A 419 -8.92 20.29 8.98
N ARG A 420 -9.74 21.07 8.25
CA ARG A 420 -10.93 21.73 8.82
C ARG A 420 -11.96 20.73 9.32
N VAL A 421 -12.21 19.65 8.57
CA VAL A 421 -13.09 18.56 9.04
C VAL A 421 -12.49 17.81 10.22
N THR A 422 -11.18 17.55 10.25
CA THR A 422 -10.52 16.96 11.43
C THR A 422 -10.74 17.80 12.68
N ARG A 423 -10.56 19.13 12.61
CA ARG A 423 -10.84 20.04 13.73
C ARG A 423 -12.31 19.98 14.18
N THR A 424 -13.24 19.92 13.22
CA THR A 424 -14.67 19.77 13.51
C THR A 424 -14.97 18.46 14.24
N ILE A 425 -14.34 17.36 13.82
CA ILE A 425 -14.46 16.06 14.48
C ILE A 425 -13.93 16.15 15.91
N MET A 426 -12.72 16.69 16.10
CA MET A 426 -12.08 16.76 17.43
C MET A 426 -12.82 17.67 18.41
N ALA A 427 -13.53 18.68 17.92
CA ALA A 427 -14.37 19.55 18.75
C ALA A 427 -15.73 18.93 19.13
N ALA A 428 -16.08 17.74 18.64
CA ALA A 428 -17.37 17.11 18.92
C ALA A 428 -17.52 16.77 20.42
N PRO A 429 -18.69 17.03 21.05
CA PRO A 429 -18.93 16.74 22.46
C PRO A 429 -18.63 15.30 22.87
N GLU A 430 -18.80 14.36 21.94
CA GLU A 430 -18.55 12.94 22.14
C GLU A 430 -17.06 12.63 22.40
N LEU A 431 -16.14 13.49 21.97
CA LEU A 431 -14.70 13.36 22.21
C LEU A 431 -14.21 14.14 23.44
N ALA A 432 -15.07 14.96 24.08
CA ALA A 432 -14.69 15.73 25.26
C ALA A 432 -14.05 14.90 26.40
N PRO A 433 -14.46 13.64 26.69
CA PRO A 433 -13.81 12.81 27.70
C PRO A 433 -12.34 12.47 27.42
N LEU A 434 -11.88 12.61 26.16
CA LEU A 434 -10.49 12.37 25.77
C LEU A 434 -9.65 13.65 25.78
N GLU A 435 -10.25 14.80 26.10
CA GLU A 435 -9.58 16.12 26.18
C GLU A 435 -8.66 16.40 24.98
N PRO A 436 -9.18 16.39 23.74
CA PRO A 436 -8.36 16.58 22.55
C PRO A 436 -7.71 17.98 22.55
N VAL A 437 -6.38 18.01 22.43
CA VAL A 437 -5.60 19.25 22.30
C VAL A 437 -4.83 19.22 20.98
N GLU A 438 -5.09 20.18 20.09
CA GLU A 438 -4.39 20.25 18.81
C GLU A 438 -2.89 20.49 19.02
N ASN A 439 -2.06 19.65 18.39
CA ASN A 439 -0.61 19.77 18.40
C ASN A 439 -0.10 20.29 17.04
N THR A 440 -0.66 19.80 15.93
CA THR A 440 -0.20 20.16 14.59
C THR A 440 -1.38 20.15 13.62
N PRO A 441 -1.56 21.16 12.75
CA PRO A 441 -0.72 22.35 12.53
C PRO A 441 -0.65 23.32 13.72
N GLY A 442 -1.56 23.18 14.68
CA GLY A 442 -1.63 24.03 15.86
C GLY A 442 -2.78 25.02 15.74
N PRO A 443 -3.35 25.46 16.87
CA PRO A 443 -4.58 26.25 16.88
C PRO A 443 -4.43 27.60 16.17
N ASP A 444 -3.22 28.17 16.14
CA ASP A 444 -2.95 29.49 15.55
C ASP A 444 -2.85 29.47 14.01
N VAL A 445 -2.85 28.30 13.37
CA VAL A 445 -2.81 28.15 11.90
C VAL A 445 -4.25 28.04 11.40
N GLU A 446 -4.89 29.14 11.01
CA GLU A 446 -6.34 29.19 10.77
C GLU A 446 -6.76 29.47 9.33
N THR A 447 -6.05 30.39 8.66
CA THR A 447 -6.38 30.84 7.30
C THR A 447 -6.05 29.78 6.26
N ASP A 448 -6.67 29.87 5.07
CA ASP A 448 -6.37 28.94 3.98
C ASP A 448 -4.91 29.11 3.52
N GLU A 449 -4.36 30.34 3.59
CA GLU A 449 -2.97 30.66 3.28
C GLU A 449 -1.98 30.05 4.28
N GLU A 450 -2.22 30.20 5.58
CA GLU A 450 -1.37 29.62 6.64
C GLU A 450 -1.40 28.08 6.58
N LEU A 451 -2.58 27.49 6.37
CA LEU A 451 -2.71 26.05 6.17
C LEU A 451 -1.98 25.60 4.91
N ALA A 452 -2.08 26.34 3.82
CA ALA A 452 -1.38 26.03 2.57
C ALA A 452 0.14 26.03 2.75
N GLU A 453 0.68 27.04 3.43
CA GLU A 453 2.11 27.12 3.75
C GLU A 453 2.54 25.97 4.67
N PHE A 454 1.78 25.71 5.73
CA PHE A 454 2.03 24.59 6.64
C PHE A 454 2.08 23.25 5.90
N ILE A 455 1.10 22.97 5.04
CA ILE A 455 1.00 21.71 4.29
C ILE A 455 2.23 21.55 3.38
N ARG A 456 2.61 22.60 2.65
CA ARG A 456 3.78 22.57 1.75
C ARG A 456 5.08 22.25 2.48
N ASN A 457 5.20 22.68 3.73
CA ASN A 457 6.40 22.49 4.53
C ASN A 457 6.44 21.14 5.28
N THR A 458 5.31 20.45 5.44
CA THR A 458 5.20 19.25 6.29
C THR A 458 4.72 18.00 5.58
N MET A 459 4.22 18.12 4.35
CA MET A 459 3.72 16.99 3.59
C MET A 459 4.85 16.04 3.20
N SER A 460 4.56 14.74 3.28
CA SER A 460 5.44 13.69 2.77
C SER A 460 4.70 12.87 1.72
N PRO A 461 5.36 12.50 0.59
CA PRO A 461 4.90 11.37 -0.19
C PRO A 461 4.82 10.12 0.70
N GLY A 462 3.96 9.16 0.34
CA GLY A 462 3.60 7.99 1.16
C GLY A 462 4.76 7.03 1.45
N GLU A 463 5.93 7.25 0.85
CA GLU A 463 7.13 6.42 0.95
C GLU A 463 7.65 6.17 2.37
N ARG A 464 7.31 7.01 3.36
CA ARG A 464 7.77 6.84 4.75
C ARG A 464 6.83 6.06 5.66
N THR A 465 5.73 5.54 5.14
CA THR A 465 4.76 4.80 5.94
C THR A 465 4.59 3.40 5.40
N ALA A 466 5.28 2.43 6.01
CA ALA A 466 4.95 1.01 5.92
C ALA A 466 3.46 0.72 6.25
N ALA A 467 2.75 1.66 6.85
CA ALA A 467 1.33 1.58 7.19
C ALA A 467 0.36 2.10 6.09
N VAL A 468 0.81 2.83 5.07
CA VAL A 468 -0.09 3.32 4.01
C VAL A 468 -0.02 2.37 2.83
N GLU A 469 -1.14 1.68 2.62
CA GLU A 469 -1.37 0.80 1.50
C GLU A 469 -0.99 1.51 0.20
N ARG A 470 0.00 0.97 -0.52
CA ARG A 470 0.20 1.29 -1.94
C ARG A 470 -0.99 0.71 -2.70
N ARG A 471 -2.13 1.38 -2.66
CA ARG A 471 -3.30 1.04 -3.48
C ARG A 471 -2.95 1.44 -4.91
N TRP A 472 -2.39 0.48 -5.63
CA TRP A 472 -2.40 0.33 -7.08
C TRP A 472 -2.78 1.59 -7.87
N ALA A 473 -1.76 2.30 -8.35
CA ALA A 473 -1.88 3.12 -9.53
C ALA A 473 -1.42 2.25 -10.70
N PRO A 474 -2.33 1.67 -11.49
CA PRO A 474 -1.87 0.94 -12.65
C PRO A 474 -1.30 2.00 -13.62
N CYS A 475 -0.03 1.84 -14.00
CA CYS A 475 0.61 2.57 -15.11
C CYS A 475 -0.04 2.10 -16.42
N LEU A 476 -1.35 2.34 -16.56
CA LEU A 476 -2.12 1.94 -17.73
C LEU A 476 -1.83 2.96 -18.81
N THR A 477 -0.78 2.73 -19.58
CA THR A 477 -0.61 3.36 -20.87
C THR A 477 -1.05 2.35 -21.91
N ARG A 478 -2.12 2.66 -22.65
CA ARG A 478 -2.48 1.90 -23.84
C ARG A 478 -1.35 2.12 -24.85
N ASN A 479 -0.78 1.05 -25.40
CA ASN A 479 0.11 1.14 -26.55
C ASN A 479 -0.64 1.60 -27.79
#